data_AF-A0A1H9TYY3-F1
#
_entry.id   AF-A0A1H9TYY3-F1
#
_cell.length_a   1.000
_cell.length_b   1.000
_cell.length_c   1.000
_cell.angle_alpha   90.00
_cell.angle_beta   90.00
_cell.angle_gamma   90.00
#
_symmetry.space_group_name_H-M   'P 1'
#
loop_
_entity.id
_entity.type
_entity.pdbx_description
1 polymer ?
#
loop_
_entity_poly.entity_id
_entity_poly.type
_entity_poly.pdbx_seq_one_letter_code
_entity_poly.pdbx_strand_id
1 'polypeptide(L)'
;MKGKPVSLSETRDFAANGLATASVYQFGRASTADWLAGASGAATHAPQAINLHQAAGGPTGRPIYIAIDDNPTWAQYTQQIRPHLRAFQAALTNAGYLTGVYGNWNVIEWCVNDGIGSFFWQHDWGSGGKIHPRTTIHQKAKWQAYIDGVQVDINSVYAADWGQWTPGQPPIIPAVPVGGSSISDAANMSSQIAGQFQAPDIQRVIDQARNVLP
;
A
#
# COMPACT_ATOMS: atom_id res chain seq x y z
N MET A 1 -1.85 -24.85 7.95
CA MET A 1 -2.00 -24.42 6.54
C MET A 1 -0.68 -24.71 5.83
N LYS A 2 -0.58 -25.78 5.02
CA LYS A 2 0.71 -26.16 4.39
C LYS A 2 1.25 -25.11 3.41
N GLY A 3 0.37 -24.32 2.79
CA GLY A 3 0.75 -23.23 1.88
C GLY A 3 1.11 -21.90 2.56
N LYS A 4 1.42 -21.88 3.86
CA LYS A 4 1.89 -20.68 4.56
C LYS A 4 3.23 -20.96 5.27
N PRO A 5 4.31 -20.20 4.98
CA PRO A 5 4.45 -19.20 3.92
C PRO A 5 4.75 -19.80 2.54
N VAL A 6 4.54 -19.01 1.48
CA VAL A 6 5.06 -19.32 0.13
C VAL A 6 6.58 -19.38 0.15
N SER A 7 7.18 -20.30 -0.61
CA SER A 7 8.63 -20.48 -0.65
C SER A 7 9.28 -19.89 -1.90
N LEU A 8 10.59 -19.62 -1.85
CA LEU A 8 11.36 -19.22 -3.05
C LEU A 8 11.36 -20.31 -4.14
N SER A 9 11.38 -21.59 -3.75
CA SER A 9 11.28 -22.69 -4.72
C SER A 9 9.96 -22.65 -5.47
N GLU A 10 8.86 -22.37 -4.77
CA GLU A 10 7.52 -22.29 -5.35
C GLU A 10 7.38 -21.08 -6.29
N THR A 11 7.84 -19.90 -5.88
CA THR A 11 7.74 -18.71 -6.74
C THR A 11 8.66 -18.78 -7.97
N ARG A 12 9.78 -19.50 -7.87
CA ARG A 12 10.63 -19.82 -9.04
C ARG A 12 9.95 -20.79 -9.98
N ASP A 13 9.28 -21.81 -9.46
CA ASP A 13 8.50 -22.76 -10.27
C ASP A 13 7.34 -22.05 -10.99
N PHE A 14 6.62 -21.17 -10.28
CA PHE A 14 5.58 -20.33 -10.90
C PHE A 14 6.16 -19.51 -12.07
N ALA A 15 7.26 -18.79 -11.84
CA ALA A 15 7.88 -17.98 -12.87
C ALA A 15 8.42 -18.81 -14.05
N ALA A 16 8.98 -19.99 -13.80
CA ALA A 16 9.44 -20.91 -14.85
C ALA A 16 8.29 -21.39 -15.75
N ASN A 17 7.07 -21.40 -15.22
CA ASN A 17 5.85 -21.77 -15.94
C ASN A 17 5.03 -20.55 -16.40
N GLY A 18 5.61 -19.34 -16.40
CA GLY A 18 4.96 -18.12 -16.87
C GLY A 18 3.85 -17.59 -15.95
N LEU A 19 3.78 -18.06 -14.71
CA LEU A 19 2.84 -17.60 -13.70
C LEU A 19 3.46 -16.47 -12.86
N ALA A 20 2.64 -15.47 -12.55
CA ALA A 20 3.03 -14.37 -11.68
C ALA A 20 2.46 -14.54 -10.26
N THR A 21 3.05 -13.86 -9.29
CA THR A 21 2.68 -13.96 -7.87
C THR A 21 2.15 -12.64 -7.32
N ALA A 22 1.14 -12.69 -6.43
CA ALA A 22 0.78 -11.60 -5.52
C ALA A 22 1.14 -12.02 -4.09
N SER A 23 1.56 -11.05 -3.26
CA SER A 23 1.76 -11.28 -1.83
C SER A 23 0.57 -10.78 -1.04
N VAL A 24 -0.04 -11.65 -0.25
CA VAL A 24 -1.08 -11.31 0.72
C VAL A 24 -0.64 -11.78 2.11
N TYR A 25 -0.82 -10.94 3.11
CA TYR A 25 -0.49 -11.26 4.49
C TYR A 25 -1.77 -11.36 5.34
N GLN A 26 -1.93 -12.53 5.96
CA GLN A 26 -2.93 -12.82 6.98
C GLN A 26 -2.37 -13.88 7.91
N PHE A 27 -2.24 -13.56 9.20
CA PHE A 27 -1.82 -14.50 10.22
C PHE A 27 -3.01 -15.07 10.98
N GLY A 28 -3.78 -14.21 11.66
CA GLY A 28 -4.95 -14.56 12.43
C GLY A 28 -6.28 -14.45 11.66
N ARG A 29 -7.38 -14.71 12.36
CA ARG A 29 -8.74 -14.65 11.81
C ARG A 29 -9.78 -14.43 12.90
N ALA A 30 -10.89 -13.75 12.58
CA ALA A 30 -12.00 -13.53 13.50
C ALA A 30 -11.51 -12.94 14.85
N SER A 31 -11.66 -13.66 15.97
CA SER A 31 -11.23 -13.19 17.29
C SER A 31 -9.71 -13.01 17.45
N THR A 32 -8.91 -13.44 16.48
CA THR A 32 -7.47 -13.22 16.43
C THR A 32 -7.03 -12.41 15.20
N ALA A 33 -7.94 -11.74 14.51
CA ALA A 33 -7.62 -10.98 13.32
C ALA A 33 -6.52 -9.92 13.59
N ASP A 34 -5.56 -9.83 12.66
CA ASP A 34 -4.31 -9.07 12.81
C ASP A 34 -4.54 -7.57 13.11
N TRP A 35 -5.66 -7.04 12.60
CA TRP A 35 -6.05 -5.64 12.73
C TRP A 35 -6.67 -5.29 14.09
N LEU A 36 -7.08 -6.27 14.91
CA LEU A 36 -7.78 -6.02 16.18
C LEU A 36 -6.97 -5.19 17.17
N ALA A 37 -5.66 -5.38 17.20
CA ALA A 37 -4.74 -4.65 18.07
C ALA A 37 -4.39 -3.25 17.54
N GLY A 38 -4.91 -2.84 16.38
CA GLY A 38 -4.57 -1.56 15.78
C GLY A 38 -3.09 -1.47 15.41
N ALA A 39 -2.48 -0.33 15.71
CA ALA A 39 -1.08 -0.05 15.39
C ALA A 39 -0.09 -1.03 16.04
N SER A 40 -0.36 -1.54 17.25
CA SER A 40 0.52 -2.52 17.90
C SER A 40 0.51 -3.88 17.20
N GLY A 41 -0.62 -4.25 16.58
CA GLY A 41 -0.70 -5.41 15.69
C GLY A 41 0.26 -5.27 14.51
N ALA A 42 0.29 -4.10 13.87
CA ALA A 42 1.19 -3.84 12.74
C ALA A 42 2.67 -3.93 13.13
N ALA A 43 3.05 -3.52 14.35
CA ALA A 43 4.43 -3.67 14.83
C ALA A 43 4.88 -5.14 14.93
N THR A 44 3.95 -6.07 15.13
CA THR A 44 4.22 -7.52 15.11
C THR A 44 4.20 -8.08 13.70
N HIS A 45 3.19 -7.69 12.90
CA HIS A 45 2.89 -8.33 11.63
C HIS A 45 3.68 -7.78 10.44
N ALA A 46 3.99 -6.47 10.41
CA ALA A 46 4.70 -5.86 9.29
C ALA A 46 6.12 -6.40 9.09
N PRO A 47 6.96 -6.57 10.14
CA PRO A 47 8.27 -7.19 9.97
C PRO A 47 8.18 -8.62 9.42
N GLN A 48 7.17 -9.37 9.83
CA GLN A 48 6.95 -10.73 9.32
C GLN A 48 6.56 -10.72 7.85
N ALA A 49 5.61 -9.88 7.45
CA ALA A 49 5.17 -9.76 6.07
C ALA A 49 6.34 -9.40 5.13
N ILE A 50 7.17 -8.44 5.53
CA ILE A 50 8.36 -8.01 4.80
C ILE A 50 9.35 -9.17 4.67
N ASN A 51 9.70 -9.82 5.78
CA ASN A 51 10.66 -10.93 5.77
C ASN A 51 10.18 -12.11 4.90
N LEU A 52 8.89 -12.43 4.96
CA LEU A 52 8.31 -13.53 4.17
C LEU A 52 8.28 -13.20 2.68
N HIS A 53 7.93 -11.96 2.31
CA HIS A 53 7.97 -11.52 0.92
C HIS A 53 9.41 -11.59 0.36
N GLN A 54 10.38 -11.09 1.11
CA GLN A 54 11.80 -11.16 0.74
C GLN A 54 12.29 -12.61 0.61
N ALA A 55 11.98 -13.45 1.60
CA ALA A 55 12.37 -14.86 1.59
C ALA A 55 11.78 -15.64 0.41
N ALA A 56 10.60 -15.23 -0.09
CA ALA A 56 9.98 -15.77 -1.29
C ALA A 56 10.54 -15.20 -2.61
N GLY A 57 11.52 -14.30 -2.55
CA GLY A 57 12.13 -13.64 -3.70
C GLY A 57 11.34 -12.43 -4.22
N GLY A 58 10.35 -11.96 -3.46
CA GLY A 58 9.55 -10.79 -3.81
C GLY A 58 10.40 -9.51 -3.89
N PRO A 59 10.31 -8.74 -5.00
CA PRO A 59 11.11 -7.55 -5.20
C PRO A 59 10.47 -6.31 -4.55
N THR A 60 11.30 -5.31 -4.23
CA THR A 60 10.81 -3.99 -3.82
C THR A 60 10.03 -3.30 -4.95
N GLY A 61 9.26 -2.27 -4.62
CA GLY A 61 8.37 -1.59 -5.57
C GLY A 61 7.13 -2.40 -5.95
N ARG A 62 6.80 -3.47 -5.20
CA ARG A 62 5.59 -4.27 -5.35
C ARG A 62 4.76 -4.23 -4.06
N PRO A 63 3.43 -4.42 -4.13
CA PRO A 63 2.59 -4.40 -2.96
C PRO A 63 2.63 -5.70 -2.16
N ILE A 64 2.45 -5.57 -0.85
CA ILE A 64 1.96 -6.65 0.01
C ILE A 64 0.53 -6.28 0.41
N TYR A 65 -0.43 -7.13 0.06
CA TYR A 65 -1.84 -6.94 0.40
C TYR A 65 -2.08 -7.32 1.86
N ILE A 66 -2.46 -6.35 2.69
CA ILE A 66 -2.74 -6.57 4.11
C ILE A 66 -4.22 -6.95 4.25
N ALA A 67 -4.47 -8.12 4.84
CA ALA A 67 -5.81 -8.69 4.89
C ALA A 67 -6.65 -8.11 6.03
N ILE A 68 -7.78 -7.53 5.65
CA ILE A 68 -8.94 -7.29 6.51
C ILE A 68 -9.98 -8.34 6.13
N ASP A 69 -9.79 -9.59 6.58
CA ASP A 69 -10.66 -10.75 6.31
C ASP A 69 -11.94 -10.73 7.17
N ASP A 70 -12.64 -9.59 7.13
CA ASP A 70 -13.81 -9.31 7.97
C ASP A 70 -14.81 -8.40 7.25
N ASN A 71 -16.03 -8.31 7.77
CA ASN A 71 -16.99 -7.26 7.42
C ASN A 71 -17.09 -6.23 8.57
N PRO A 72 -16.11 -5.31 8.68
CA PRO A 72 -16.04 -4.41 9.83
C PRO A 72 -17.09 -3.30 9.76
N THR A 73 -17.49 -2.84 10.94
CA THR A 73 -18.22 -1.59 11.11
C THR A 73 -17.29 -0.38 10.91
N TRP A 74 -17.87 0.80 10.69
CA TRP A 74 -17.12 2.05 10.64
C TRP A 74 -16.32 2.33 11.94
N ALA A 75 -16.87 1.94 13.10
CA ALA A 75 -16.18 2.08 14.39
C ALA A 75 -14.91 1.21 14.45
N GLN A 76 -15.00 -0.07 14.06
CA GLN A 76 -13.84 -0.95 13.95
C GLN A 76 -12.81 -0.42 12.94
N TYR A 77 -13.28 0.14 11.82
CA TYR A 77 -12.39 0.78 10.86
C TYR A 77 -11.61 1.93 11.49
N THR A 78 -12.32 2.93 12.02
CA THR A 78 -11.70 4.16 12.53
C THR A 78 -10.80 3.96 13.75
N GLN A 79 -11.14 2.99 14.61
CA GLN A 79 -10.47 2.74 15.88
C GLN A 79 -9.37 1.68 15.80
N GLN A 80 -9.47 0.70 14.89
CA GLN A 80 -8.57 -0.45 14.84
C GLN A 80 -7.91 -0.61 13.46
N ILE A 81 -8.68 -0.75 12.40
CA ILE A 81 -8.13 -1.05 11.05
C ILE A 81 -7.32 0.12 10.50
N ARG A 82 -7.82 1.35 10.60
CA ARG A 82 -7.13 2.55 10.12
C ARG A 82 -5.77 2.76 10.78
N PRO A 83 -5.63 2.75 12.13
CA PRO A 83 -4.31 2.84 12.75
C PRO A 83 -3.42 1.62 12.45
N HIS A 84 -3.99 0.42 12.33
CA HIS A 84 -3.25 -0.78 11.90
C HIS A 84 -2.63 -0.58 10.51
N LEU A 85 -3.44 -0.27 9.50
CA LEU A 85 -3.01 -0.12 8.12
C LEU A 85 -2.06 1.06 7.93
N ARG A 86 -2.24 2.19 8.65
CA ARG A 86 -1.27 3.30 8.59
C ARG A 86 0.11 2.91 9.12
N ALA A 87 0.16 2.20 10.25
CA ALA A 87 1.42 1.71 10.79
C ALA A 87 2.07 0.68 9.85
N PHE A 88 1.28 -0.20 9.25
CA PHE A 88 1.76 -1.16 8.25
C PHE A 88 2.29 -0.47 6.99
N GLN A 89 1.57 0.55 6.48
CA GLN A 89 1.98 1.33 5.31
C GLN A 89 3.30 2.06 5.53
N ALA A 90 3.50 2.62 6.72
CA ALA A 90 4.77 3.26 7.07
C ALA A 90 5.93 2.24 7.06
N ALA A 91 5.72 1.07 7.66
CA ALA A 91 6.73 0.01 7.68
C ALA A 91 7.07 -0.51 6.27
N LEU A 92 6.05 -0.75 5.42
CA LEU A 92 6.24 -1.18 4.03
C LEU A 92 6.98 -0.14 3.21
N THR A 93 6.55 1.13 3.29
CA THR A 93 7.22 2.24 2.59
C THR A 93 8.69 2.34 2.99
N ASN A 94 9.00 2.27 4.29
CA ASN A 94 10.38 2.30 4.79
C ASN A 94 11.23 1.13 4.28
N ALA A 95 10.61 -0.03 4.02
CA ALA A 95 11.26 -1.20 3.46
C ALA A 95 11.26 -1.24 1.91
N GLY A 96 10.74 -0.21 1.25
CA GLY A 96 10.70 -0.09 -0.21
C GLY A 96 9.55 -0.83 -0.88
N TYR A 97 8.49 -1.19 -0.15
CA TYR A 97 7.30 -1.86 -0.70
C TYR A 97 6.10 -0.92 -0.79
N LEU A 98 5.13 -1.32 -1.60
CA LEU A 98 3.84 -0.63 -1.69
C LEU A 98 2.84 -1.30 -0.75
N THR A 99 1.79 -0.57 -0.38
CA THR A 99 0.72 -1.12 0.46
C THR A 99 -0.45 -1.55 -0.40
N GLY A 100 -0.78 -2.84 -0.36
CA GLY A 100 -2.05 -3.35 -0.84
C GLY A 100 -3.03 -3.55 0.31
N VAL A 101 -4.33 -3.49 0.05
CA VAL A 101 -5.37 -3.84 1.02
C VAL A 101 -6.25 -4.93 0.44
N TYR A 102 -6.36 -6.06 1.15
CA TYR A 102 -7.43 -7.04 0.93
C TYR A 102 -8.59 -6.71 1.86
N GLY A 103 -9.78 -6.46 1.31
CA GLY A 103 -10.93 -6.02 2.11
C GLY A 103 -12.21 -5.93 1.29
N ASN A 104 -13.35 -5.75 1.94
CA ASN A 104 -14.61 -5.53 1.24
C ASN A 104 -14.71 -4.12 0.62
N TRP A 105 -15.78 -3.89 -0.14
CA TRP A 105 -16.03 -2.61 -0.81
C TRP A 105 -15.92 -1.40 0.14
N ASN A 106 -16.48 -1.50 1.37
CA ASN A 106 -16.47 -0.39 2.32
C ASN A 106 -15.06 -0.13 2.86
N VAL A 107 -14.31 -1.18 3.20
CA VAL A 107 -12.92 -1.05 3.65
C VAL A 107 -12.07 -0.38 2.57
N ILE A 108 -12.23 -0.78 1.31
CA ILE A 108 -11.52 -0.18 0.19
C ILE A 108 -11.90 1.30 0.04
N GLU A 109 -13.19 1.62 0.04
CA GLU A 109 -13.69 3.01 -0.06
C GLU A 109 -13.11 3.89 1.07
N TRP A 110 -13.11 3.40 2.30
CA TRP A 110 -12.55 4.13 3.43
C TRP A 110 -11.04 4.32 3.33
N CYS A 111 -10.31 3.28 2.93
CA CYS A 111 -8.86 3.36 2.72
C CYS A 111 -8.50 4.37 1.62
N VAL A 112 -9.24 4.37 0.50
CA VAL A 112 -9.06 5.32 -0.60
C VAL A 112 -9.26 6.75 -0.11
N ASN A 113 -10.33 7.01 0.64
CA ASN A 113 -10.61 8.34 1.20
C ASN A 113 -9.56 8.80 2.23
N ASP A 114 -8.96 7.86 2.97
CA ASP A 114 -7.93 8.15 3.98
C ASP A 114 -6.49 8.15 3.42
N GLY A 115 -6.29 7.90 2.13
CA GLY A 115 -4.97 7.82 1.50
C GLY A 115 -4.13 6.61 1.94
N ILE A 116 -4.80 5.49 2.22
CA ILE A 116 -4.19 4.23 2.66
C ILE A 116 -4.24 3.21 1.52
N GLY A 117 -3.09 2.66 1.16
CA GLY A 117 -2.94 1.68 0.10
C GLY A 117 -2.94 2.29 -1.31
N SER A 118 -2.26 1.60 -2.22
CA SER A 118 -2.25 1.91 -3.65
C SER A 118 -2.79 0.77 -4.51
N PHE A 119 -2.94 -0.44 -3.94
CA PHE A 119 -3.50 -1.62 -4.59
C PHE A 119 -4.63 -2.21 -3.75
N PHE A 120 -5.69 -2.71 -4.40
CA PHE A 120 -6.90 -3.16 -3.70
C PHE A 120 -7.40 -4.50 -4.22
N TRP A 121 -7.45 -5.48 -3.32
CA TRP A 121 -8.00 -6.80 -3.57
C TRP A 121 -9.34 -6.93 -2.85
N GLN A 122 -10.43 -6.88 -3.61
CA GLN A 122 -11.78 -6.93 -3.04
C GLN A 122 -12.18 -8.37 -2.68
N HIS A 123 -12.82 -8.56 -1.52
CA HIS A 123 -13.66 -9.72 -1.24
C HIS A 123 -15.15 -9.36 -1.14
N ASP A 124 -16.03 -10.34 -1.28
CA ASP A 124 -17.47 -10.12 -1.37
C ASP A 124 -18.19 -9.93 -0.01
N TRP A 125 -17.59 -10.38 1.10
CA TRP A 125 -18.24 -10.30 2.41
C TRP A 125 -18.48 -8.84 2.85
N GLY A 126 -19.73 -8.39 2.77
CA GLY A 126 -20.11 -7.01 3.10
C GLY A 126 -20.10 -6.05 1.90
N SER A 127 -19.75 -6.52 0.70
CA SER A 127 -19.65 -5.69 -0.51
C SER A 127 -21.00 -5.42 -1.19
N GLY A 128 -22.05 -6.16 -0.82
CA GLY A 128 -23.41 -5.94 -1.34
C GLY A 128 -23.53 -6.10 -2.86
N GLY A 129 -22.71 -6.97 -3.47
CA GLY A 129 -22.67 -7.19 -4.93
C GLY A 129 -21.99 -6.08 -5.73
N LYS A 130 -21.44 -5.06 -5.08
CA LYS A 130 -20.70 -3.97 -5.73
C LYS A 130 -19.25 -4.36 -5.98
N ILE A 131 -18.66 -3.85 -7.06
CA ILE A 131 -17.21 -3.89 -7.30
C ILE A 131 -16.67 -2.47 -7.21
N HIS A 132 -15.67 -2.26 -6.36
CA HIS A 132 -15.07 -0.95 -6.15
C HIS A 132 -14.20 -0.59 -7.37
N PRO A 133 -14.29 0.64 -7.94
CA PRO A 133 -13.60 1.00 -9.18
C PRO A 133 -12.07 1.01 -9.07
N ARG A 134 -11.52 1.08 -7.85
CA ARG A 134 -10.08 0.97 -7.57
C ARG A 134 -9.57 -0.46 -7.39
N THR A 135 -10.45 -1.46 -7.44
CA THR A 135 -10.10 -2.87 -7.27
C THR A 135 -9.26 -3.37 -8.45
N THR A 136 -8.11 -3.96 -8.16
CA THR A 136 -7.24 -4.62 -9.15
C THR A 136 -7.47 -6.13 -9.20
N ILE A 137 -7.85 -6.73 -8.07
CA ILE A 137 -8.11 -8.17 -7.91
C ILE A 137 -9.43 -8.36 -7.15
N HIS A 138 -10.28 -9.30 -7.56
CA HIS A 138 -11.55 -9.56 -6.90
C HIS A 138 -11.76 -11.04 -6.61
N GLN A 139 -11.92 -11.38 -5.33
CA GLN A 139 -12.33 -12.69 -4.85
C GLN A 139 -13.85 -12.77 -4.79
N LYS A 140 -14.45 -13.50 -5.74
CA LYS A 140 -15.90 -13.73 -5.75
C LYS A 140 -16.26 -14.79 -4.71
N ALA A 141 -17.24 -14.50 -3.85
CA ALA A 141 -17.65 -15.44 -2.82
C ALA A 141 -18.14 -16.76 -3.41
N LYS A 142 -17.75 -17.87 -2.77
CA LYS A 142 -18.12 -19.25 -3.14
C LYS A 142 -17.60 -19.71 -4.51
N TRP A 143 -16.72 -18.95 -5.16
CA TRP A 143 -16.02 -19.41 -6.35
C TRP A 143 -14.71 -20.09 -5.97
N GLN A 144 -14.78 -21.41 -5.91
CA GLN A 144 -13.68 -22.28 -5.49
C GLN A 144 -13.53 -23.43 -6.47
N ALA A 145 -12.30 -23.94 -6.56
CA ALA A 145 -11.98 -25.15 -7.32
C ALA A 145 -11.04 -26.03 -6.50
N TYR A 146 -10.73 -27.21 -7.03
CA TYR A 146 -9.66 -28.07 -6.53
C TYR A 146 -8.60 -28.22 -7.61
N ILE A 147 -7.35 -27.96 -7.25
CA ILE A 147 -6.16 -28.22 -8.08
C ILE A 147 -5.32 -29.22 -7.31
N ASP A 148 -5.12 -30.42 -7.87
CA ASP A 148 -4.36 -31.52 -7.24
C ASP A 148 -4.77 -31.80 -5.78
N GLY A 149 -6.07 -31.76 -5.52
CA GLY A 149 -6.65 -32.01 -4.19
C GLY A 149 -6.56 -30.84 -3.20
N VAL A 150 -6.00 -29.70 -3.61
CA VAL A 150 -5.97 -28.47 -2.81
C VAL A 150 -7.14 -27.57 -3.22
N GLN A 151 -7.97 -27.19 -2.25
CA GLN A 151 -9.03 -26.22 -2.49
C GLN A 151 -8.42 -24.82 -2.69
N VAL A 152 -8.83 -24.14 -3.76
CA VAL A 152 -8.36 -22.79 -4.11
C VAL A 152 -9.54 -21.85 -4.26
N ASP A 153 -9.36 -20.60 -3.82
CA ASP A 153 -10.29 -19.51 -4.14
C ASP A 153 -9.94 -18.90 -5.50
N ILE A 154 -10.95 -18.67 -6.34
CA ILE A 154 -10.76 -18.09 -7.67
C ILE A 154 -10.88 -16.57 -7.58
N ASN A 155 -9.91 -15.89 -8.18
CA ASN A 155 -9.84 -14.43 -8.21
C ASN A 155 -9.84 -13.92 -9.66
N SER A 156 -10.60 -12.88 -9.92
CA SER A 156 -10.58 -12.16 -11.19
C SER A 156 -9.63 -10.96 -11.10
N VAL A 157 -8.82 -10.75 -12.14
CA VAL A 157 -7.91 -9.60 -12.25
C VAL A 157 -8.55 -8.56 -13.17
N TYR A 158 -8.56 -7.30 -12.74
CA TYR A 158 -9.18 -6.17 -13.46
C TYR A 158 -8.18 -5.10 -13.93
N ALA A 159 -6.91 -5.22 -13.55
CA ALA A 159 -5.87 -4.26 -13.93
C ALA A 159 -4.69 -4.97 -14.59
N ALA A 160 -4.00 -4.28 -15.51
CA ALA A 160 -2.78 -4.79 -16.11
C ALA A 160 -1.64 -4.85 -15.08
N ASP A 161 -1.49 -3.82 -14.24
CA ASP A 161 -0.66 -3.87 -13.03
C ASP A 161 -1.58 -4.08 -11.83
N TRP A 162 -1.61 -5.32 -11.34
CA TRP A 162 -2.29 -5.70 -10.11
C TRP A 162 -1.30 -5.95 -8.98
N GLY A 163 -0.06 -5.48 -9.12
CA GLY A 163 0.99 -5.69 -8.13
C GLY A 163 1.70 -7.02 -8.27
N GLN A 164 1.57 -7.66 -9.43
CA GLN A 164 2.21 -8.92 -9.72
C GLN A 164 3.72 -8.82 -9.72
N TRP A 165 4.38 -9.92 -9.39
CA TRP A 165 5.82 -10.05 -9.41
C TRP A 165 6.27 -11.46 -9.77
N THR A 166 7.53 -11.56 -10.20
CA THR A 166 8.29 -12.81 -10.33
C THR A 166 9.61 -12.64 -9.57
N PRO A 167 10.19 -13.72 -9.02
CA PRO A 167 11.38 -13.60 -8.18
C PRO A 167 12.58 -13.09 -8.97
N GLY A 168 13.36 -12.21 -8.36
CA GLY A 168 14.59 -11.66 -8.97
C GLY A 168 14.36 -10.56 -10.02
N GLN A 169 13.12 -10.08 -10.20
CA GLN A 169 12.89 -8.86 -10.97
C GLN A 169 13.58 -7.67 -10.30
N PRO A 170 14.23 -6.77 -11.06
CA PRO A 170 14.75 -5.55 -10.49
C PRO A 170 13.62 -4.69 -9.91
N PRO A 171 13.90 -3.83 -8.91
CA PRO A 171 12.91 -2.92 -8.37
C PRO A 171 12.23 -2.11 -9.47
N ILE A 172 10.89 -2.07 -9.47
CA ILE A 172 10.17 -1.14 -10.35
C ILE A 172 10.25 0.23 -9.70
N ILE A 173 11.21 1.05 -10.14
CA ILE A 173 11.30 2.45 -9.75
C ILE A 173 10.15 3.17 -10.45
N PRO A 174 9.22 3.84 -9.72
CA PRO A 174 8.22 4.68 -10.36
C PRO A 174 8.94 5.68 -11.26
N ALA A 175 8.63 5.66 -12.55
CA ALA A 175 9.17 6.67 -13.45
C ALA A 175 8.76 8.04 -12.90
N VAL A 176 9.74 8.85 -12.48
CA VAL A 176 9.52 10.29 -12.40
C VAL A 176 9.04 10.68 -13.80
N PRO A 177 7.90 11.37 -13.95
CA PRO A 177 7.49 11.84 -15.26
C PRO A 177 8.64 12.69 -15.79
N VAL A 178 9.29 12.22 -16.86
CA VAL A 178 10.23 13.03 -17.62
C VAL A 178 9.37 14.00 -18.44
N GLY A 179 8.71 14.91 -17.75
CA GLY A 179 8.27 16.17 -18.33
C GLY A 179 9.53 16.98 -18.54
N GLY A 180 9.88 17.22 -19.79
CA GLY A 180 11.01 18.07 -20.15
C GLY A 180 10.88 19.41 -19.46
N SER A 181 11.71 19.63 -18.45
CA SER A 181 12.11 20.96 -18.03
C SER A 181 13.62 20.89 -18.00
N SER A 182 14.21 21.58 -18.96
CA SER A 182 15.65 21.65 -19.10
C SER A 182 16.21 22.34 -17.86
N ILE A 183 17.46 22.03 -17.50
CA ILE A 183 18.14 22.64 -16.33
C ILE A 183 18.20 24.18 -16.47
N SER A 184 18.05 24.70 -17.69
CA SER A 184 17.85 26.10 -18.07
C SER A 184 16.59 26.74 -17.47
N ASP A 185 15.51 25.99 -17.25
CA ASP A 185 14.23 26.52 -16.76
C ASP A 185 14.27 26.79 -15.25
N ALA A 186 15.03 25.98 -14.49
CA ALA A 186 15.25 26.19 -13.06
C ALA A 186 16.14 27.41 -12.77
N ALA A 187 17.12 27.69 -13.63
CA ALA A 187 17.98 28.87 -13.51
C ALA A 187 17.21 30.18 -13.78
N ASN A 188 16.24 30.16 -14.70
CA ASN A 188 15.39 31.32 -15.01
C ASN A 188 14.30 31.57 -13.96
N MET A 189 13.80 30.53 -13.26
CA MET A 189 12.90 30.75 -12.11
C MET A 189 13.63 31.36 -10.91
N SER A 190 14.91 31.03 -10.70
CA SER A 190 15.68 31.59 -9.59
C SER A 190 16.01 33.07 -9.78
N SER A 191 16.11 33.56 -11.01
CA SER A 191 16.35 34.98 -11.31
C SER A 191 15.06 35.83 -11.27
N GLN A 192 13.89 35.24 -11.55
CA GLN A 192 12.60 35.93 -11.44
C GLN A 192 12.08 36.03 -10.00
N ILE A 193 12.38 35.05 -9.13
CA ILE A 193 11.99 35.10 -7.71
C ILE A 193 12.84 36.12 -6.93
N ALA A 194 14.12 36.30 -7.30
CA ALA A 194 14.99 37.30 -6.69
C ALA A 194 14.61 38.75 -7.03
N GLY A 195 13.81 38.98 -8.08
CA GLY A 195 13.38 40.32 -8.52
C GLY A 195 12.04 40.80 -7.93
N GLN A 196 11.29 39.94 -7.23
CA GLN A 196 9.94 40.26 -6.72
C GLN A 196 9.84 40.36 -5.19
N PHE A 197 10.92 40.11 -4.46
CA PHE A 197 11.01 40.44 -3.03
C PHE A 197 11.98 41.61 -2.84
N GLN A 198 11.46 42.84 -2.84
CA GLN A 198 12.15 43.88 -2.07
C GLN A 198 12.10 43.44 -0.61
N ALA A 199 13.26 43.10 -0.05
CA ALA A 199 13.39 42.88 1.38
C ALA A 199 12.75 44.07 2.11
N PRO A 200 11.84 43.85 3.07
CA PRO A 200 11.39 44.95 3.90
C PRO A 200 12.61 45.55 4.57
N ASP A 201 12.72 46.88 4.53
CA ASP A 201 13.83 47.65 5.08
C ASP A 201 13.95 47.35 6.59
N ILE A 202 14.80 46.39 6.92
CA ILE A 202 14.96 45.81 8.26
C ILE A 202 15.25 46.92 9.28
N GLN A 203 15.91 48.00 8.85
CA GLN A 203 16.21 49.15 9.69
C GLN A 203 14.93 49.89 10.14
N ARG A 204 13.94 50.02 9.25
CA ARG A 204 12.66 50.66 9.55
C ARG A 204 11.81 49.84 10.53
N VAL A 205 11.91 48.51 10.47
CA VAL A 205 11.24 47.59 11.40
C VAL A 205 11.90 47.64 12.79
N ILE A 206 13.23 47.74 12.84
CA ILE A 206 13.99 47.88 14.10
C ILE A 206 13.71 49.24 14.78
N ASP A 207 13.63 50.32 14.01
CA ASP A 207 13.38 51.67 14.55
C ASP A 207 11.94 51.83 15.06
N GLN A 208 10.96 51.15 14.44
CA GLN A 208 9.58 51.12 14.94
C GLN A 208 9.44 50.33 16.24
N ALA A 209 10.19 49.24 16.42
CA ALA A 209 10.15 48.43 17.64
C ALA A 209 10.75 49.14 18.86
N ARG A 210 11.65 50.11 18.66
CA ARG A 210 12.26 50.90 19.76
C ARG A 210 11.35 51.99 20.33
N ASN A 211 10.30 52.40 19.61
CA ASN A 211 9.38 53.47 20.06
C ASN A 211 8.15 52.96 20.81
N VAL A 212 8.04 51.65 21.09
CA VAL A 212 6.85 51.06 21.74
C VAL A 212 7.19 50.22 22.98
N LEU A 213 8.42 50.36 23.50
CA LEU A 213 8.79 49.82 24.80
C LEU A 213 9.15 51.00 25.73
N PRO A 214 8.67 51.01 26.98
CA PRO A 214 9.00 52.05 27.95
C PRO A 214 10.49 52.06 28.30
#